data_AF-A0A961XNU8-F1
#
_entry.id   AF-A0A961XNU8-F1
#
_cell.length_a   1.000
_cell.length_b   1.000
_cell.length_c   1.000
_cell.angle_alpha   90.00
_cell.angle_beta   90.00
_cell.angle_gamma   90.00
#
_symmetry.space_group_name_H-M   'P 1'
#
loop_
_entity.id
_entity.type
_entity.pdbx_description
1 polymer ?
#
loop_
_entity_poly.entity_id
_entity_poly.type
_entity_poly.pdbx_seq_one_letter_code
_entity_poly.pdbx_strand_id
1 'polypeptide(L)'
;MATKKRQNREQQAETESGGKVELYQSVTDQIIAELEAGRLPWVQPWNSQHAACQIGLPQNAVSGKPYSGINILLLWGAVIEKGYPSQIWLTYRQAKSLGGNVRKGERGEIICYADRFVTKDEKQNAI
;
A
#
# COMPACT_ATOMS: atom_id res chain seq x y z
N MET A 1 -22.74 10.39 -31.88
CA MET A 1 -22.14 10.67 -30.54
C MET A 1 -21.70 9.43 -29.75
N ALA A 2 -21.94 8.18 -30.22
CA ALA A 2 -21.62 6.95 -29.47
C ALA A 2 -20.17 6.42 -29.61
N THR A 3 -19.44 6.80 -30.66
CA THR A 3 -18.08 6.32 -30.96
C THR A 3 -17.00 6.92 -30.05
N LYS A 4 -17.14 8.19 -29.67
CA LYS A 4 -16.14 8.90 -28.86
C LYS A 4 -16.11 8.43 -27.40
N LYS A 5 -17.24 7.94 -26.88
CA LYS A 5 -17.38 7.42 -25.50
C LYS A 5 -16.74 6.04 -25.33
N ARG A 6 -16.74 5.23 -26.39
CA ARG A 6 -16.12 3.89 -26.41
C ARG A 6 -14.60 3.98 -26.48
N GLN A 7 -14.07 4.83 -27.37
CA GLN A 7 -12.64 5.09 -27.49
C GLN A 7 -12.03 5.65 -26.19
N ASN A 8 -12.75 6.51 -25.46
CA ASN A 8 -12.26 7.06 -24.19
C ASN A 8 -12.23 6.02 -23.06
N ARG A 9 -13.10 4.99 -23.11
CA ARG A 9 -13.15 3.88 -22.13
C ARG A 9 -12.01 2.88 -22.36
N GLU A 10 -11.68 2.60 -23.61
CA GLU A 10 -10.57 1.73 -24.01
C GLU A 10 -9.22 2.38 -23.63
N GLN A 11 -9.05 3.68 -23.88
CA GLN A 11 -7.85 4.44 -23.47
C GLN A 11 -7.67 4.52 -21.94
N GLN A 12 -8.77 4.67 -21.18
CA GLN A 12 -8.71 4.65 -19.71
C GLN A 12 -8.32 3.28 -19.15
N ALA A 13 -8.83 2.19 -19.74
CA ALA A 13 -8.50 0.83 -19.30
C ALA A 13 -7.04 0.44 -19.58
N GLU A 14 -6.47 0.85 -20.72
CA GLU A 14 -5.05 0.64 -21.03
C GLU A 14 -4.13 1.42 -20.10
N THR A 15 -4.47 2.68 -19.80
CA THR A 15 -3.68 3.51 -18.88
C THR A 15 -3.72 2.97 -17.45
N GLU A 16 -4.88 2.47 -16.98
CA GLU A 16 -5.02 1.84 -15.66
C GLU A 16 -4.34 0.47 -15.56
N SER A 17 -4.29 -0.28 -16.66
CA SER A 17 -3.56 -1.55 -16.74
C SER A 17 -2.05 -1.34 -16.60
N GLY A 18 -1.48 -0.40 -17.36
CA GLY A 18 -0.05 -0.07 -17.30
C GLY A 18 0.40 0.35 -15.89
N GLY A 19 -0.36 1.22 -15.22
CA GLY A 19 -0.03 1.66 -13.86
C GLY A 19 -0.07 0.56 -12.80
N LYS A 20 -0.91 -0.48 -12.97
CA LYS A 20 -0.92 -1.65 -12.06
C LYS A 20 0.33 -2.51 -12.25
N VAL A 21 0.75 -2.71 -13.50
CA VAL A 21 1.98 -3.46 -13.83
C VAL A 21 3.20 -2.74 -13.23
N GLU A 22 3.28 -1.42 -13.36
CA GLU A 22 4.35 -0.62 -12.75
C GLU A 22 4.38 -0.73 -11.22
N LEU A 23 3.23 -0.74 -10.56
CA LEU A 23 3.15 -0.88 -9.11
C LEU A 23 3.65 -2.24 -8.62
N TYR A 24 3.25 -3.33 -9.29
CA TYR A 24 3.75 -4.67 -8.95
C TYR A 24 5.24 -4.80 -9.23
N GLN A 25 5.72 -4.20 -10.32
CA GLN A 25 7.15 -4.19 -10.64
C GLN A 25 7.95 -3.46 -9.57
N SER A 26 7.52 -2.27 -9.15
CA SER A 26 8.19 -1.51 -8.08
C SER A 26 8.28 -2.27 -6.76
N VAL A 27 7.20 -2.97 -6.37
CA VAL A 27 7.21 -3.81 -5.16
C VAL A 27 8.18 -4.99 -5.33
N THR A 28 8.20 -5.60 -6.51
CA THR A 28 9.08 -6.73 -6.81
C THR A 28 10.55 -6.30 -6.79
N ASP A 29 10.88 -5.16 -7.39
CA ASP A 29 12.24 -4.61 -7.43
C ASP A 29 12.73 -4.29 -6.01
N GLN A 30 11.86 -3.77 -5.15
CA GLN A 30 12.19 -3.53 -3.75
C GLN A 30 12.50 -4.84 -3.00
N ILE A 31 11.73 -5.91 -3.25
CA ILE A 31 12.00 -7.23 -2.68
C ILE A 31 13.33 -7.79 -3.18
N ILE A 32 13.61 -7.66 -4.48
CA ILE A 32 14.88 -8.11 -5.08
C ILE A 32 16.05 -7.37 -4.43
N ALA A 33 15.96 -6.05 -4.27
CA ALA A 33 17.02 -5.26 -3.63
C ALA A 33 17.30 -5.69 -2.18
N GLU A 34 16.26 -6.01 -1.41
CA GLU A 34 16.41 -6.57 -0.06
C GLU A 34 17.11 -7.93 -0.07
N LEU A 35 16.75 -8.80 -1.03
CA LEU A 35 17.39 -10.11 -1.21
C LEU A 35 18.86 -10.00 -1.62
N GLU A 36 19.19 -9.10 -2.53
CA GLU A 36 20.56 -8.82 -2.96
C GLU A 36 21.42 -8.27 -1.80
N ALA A 37 20.80 -7.50 -0.90
CA ALA A 37 21.44 -7.05 0.33
C ALA A 37 21.61 -8.17 1.38
N GLY A 38 21.27 -9.42 1.03
CA GLY A 38 21.39 -10.60 1.89
C GLY A 38 20.33 -10.67 2.99
N ARG A 39 19.29 -9.83 2.93
CA ARG A 39 18.20 -9.81 3.91
C ARG A 39 17.03 -10.57 3.31
N LEU A 40 16.59 -11.63 3.97
CA LEU A 40 15.33 -12.29 3.64
C LEU A 40 14.20 -11.49 4.29
N PRO A 41 13.38 -10.74 3.53
CA PRO A 41 12.41 -9.83 4.12
C PRO A 41 11.31 -10.56 4.88
N TRP A 42 11.09 -11.86 4.66
CA TRP A 42 10.15 -12.70 5.43
C TRP A 42 10.83 -13.51 6.57
N VAL A 43 12.17 -13.51 6.66
CA VAL A 43 12.94 -14.22 7.71
C VAL A 43 13.74 -13.23 8.56
N GLN A 44 13.17 -12.06 8.88
CA GLN A 44 13.74 -11.25 9.95
C GLN A 44 13.24 -11.75 11.30
N PRO A 45 14.10 -11.81 12.33
CA PRO A 45 13.62 -11.95 13.69
C PRO A 45 12.95 -10.62 14.04
N TRP A 46 11.63 -10.55 13.87
CA TRP A 46 10.77 -9.41 14.21
C TRP A 46 10.73 -9.10 15.72
N ASN A 47 11.71 -9.61 16.46
CA ASN A 47 11.99 -9.34 17.86
C ASN A 47 13.43 -8.83 18.03
N SER A 48 13.97 -8.14 17.00
CA SER A 48 15.30 -7.57 17.04
C SER A 48 15.29 -6.41 18.04
N GLN A 49 16.12 -6.53 19.07
CA GLN A 49 16.34 -5.58 20.17
C GLN A 49 16.72 -4.15 19.73
N HIS A 50 16.92 -3.93 18.42
CA HIS A 50 17.31 -2.67 17.78
C HIS A 50 16.15 -1.91 17.11
N ALA A 51 14.93 -2.46 17.08
CA ALA A 51 13.77 -1.73 16.59
C ALA A 51 13.26 -0.78 17.69
N ALA A 52 13.10 0.51 17.36
CA ALA A 52 12.58 1.53 18.29
C ALA A 52 11.16 1.23 18.83
N CYS A 53 10.49 0.22 18.29
CA CYS A 53 9.17 -0.26 18.67
C CYS A 53 9.17 -1.80 18.66
N GLN A 54 8.37 -2.43 19.53
CA GLN A 54 8.05 -3.86 19.37
C GLN A 54 7.45 -4.05 17.98
N ILE A 55 8.07 -4.86 17.13
CA ILE A 55 7.58 -5.10 15.77
C ILE A 55 6.35 -6.01 15.88
N GLY A 56 5.19 -5.41 16.13
CA GLY A 56 3.88 -6.04 16.07
C GLY A 56 3.37 -6.18 14.63
N LEU A 57 2.07 -6.45 14.51
CA LEU A 57 1.41 -6.40 13.20
C LEU A 57 1.12 -4.94 12.86
N PRO A 58 1.53 -4.44 11.68
CA PRO A 58 1.12 -3.12 11.22
C PRO A 58 -0.39 -3.04 11.19
N GLN A 59 -0.97 -1.94 11.66
CA GLN A 59 -2.42 -1.79 11.74
C GLN A 59 -2.87 -0.41 11.28
N ASN A 60 -4.08 -0.35 10.73
CA ASN A 60 -4.68 0.92 10.36
C ASN A 60 -5.18 1.66 11.60
N ALA A 61 -4.81 2.94 11.77
CA ALA A 61 -5.18 3.70 12.96
C ALA A 61 -6.68 3.97 13.08
N VAL A 62 -7.40 4.07 11.95
CA VAL A 62 -8.85 4.36 11.96
C VAL A 62 -9.65 3.09 12.21
N SER A 63 -9.33 2.03 11.46
CA SER A 63 -10.11 0.79 11.49
C SER A 63 -9.65 -0.18 12.59
N GLY A 64 -8.46 0.00 13.15
CA GLY A 64 -7.83 -0.94 14.09
C GLY A 64 -7.49 -2.31 13.47
N LYS A 65 -7.68 -2.48 12.16
CA LYS A 65 -7.47 -3.76 11.48
C LYS A 65 -5.99 -3.94 11.15
N PRO A 66 -5.39 -5.11 11.47
CA PRO A 66 -4.04 -5.43 11.04
C PRO A 66 -3.99 -5.58 9.52
N TYR A 67 -2.87 -5.16 8.91
CA TYR A 67 -2.58 -5.42 7.51
C TYR A 67 -2.22 -6.89 7.31
N SER A 68 -2.43 -7.40 6.10
CA SER A 68 -2.19 -8.80 5.74
C SER A 68 -1.34 -8.93 4.47
N GLY A 69 -0.68 -10.09 4.33
CA GLY A 69 0.10 -10.44 3.16
C GLY A 69 1.34 -9.55 2.97
N ILE A 70 1.60 -9.17 1.71
CA ILE A 70 2.81 -8.42 1.32
C ILE A 70 2.89 -7.04 2.00
N ASN A 71 1.76 -6.44 2.35
CA ASN A 71 1.74 -5.15 3.04
C ASN A 71 2.44 -5.21 4.39
N ILE A 72 2.47 -6.36 5.06
CA ILE A 72 3.22 -6.50 6.31
C ILE A 72 4.72 -6.27 6.06
N LEU A 73 5.26 -6.90 5.02
CA LEU A 73 6.69 -6.81 4.68
C LEU A 73 7.08 -5.40 4.25
N LEU A 74 6.26 -4.76 3.40
CA LEU A 74 6.49 -3.39 2.94
C LEU A 74 6.52 -2.41 4.11
N LEU A 75 5.55 -2.51 5.02
CA LEU A 75 5.44 -1.60 6.16
C LEU A 75 6.53 -1.87 7.21
N TRP A 76 6.93 -3.12 7.42
CA TRP A 76 8.07 -3.43 8.29
C TRP A 76 9.39 -2.92 7.72
N GLY A 77 9.64 -3.09 6.42
CA GLY A 77 10.79 -2.50 5.75
C GLY A 77 10.87 -0.99 5.97
N ALA A 78 9.74 -0.29 5.78
CA ALA A 78 9.67 1.15 6.01
C ALA A 78 9.94 1.55 7.48
N VAL A 79 9.46 0.78 8.47
CA VAL A 79 9.74 1.04 9.89
C VAL A 79 11.23 0.91 10.19
N ILE A 80 11.90 -0.08 9.61
CA ILE A 80 13.32 -0.33 9.83
C ILE A 80 14.18 0.70 9.13
N GLU A 81 13.87 1.01 7.87
CA GLU A 81 14.62 1.98 7.06
C GLU A 81 14.51 3.40 7.61
N LYS A 82 13.29 3.81 7.99
CA LYS A 82 13.00 5.18 8.44
C LYS A 82 12.99 5.35 9.95
N GLY A 83 13.08 4.26 10.72
CA GLY A 83 13.12 4.28 12.18
C GLY A 83 11.81 4.76 12.82
N TYR A 84 10.64 4.45 12.23
CA TYR A 84 9.37 4.92 12.75
C TYR A 84 9.07 4.33 14.16
N PRO A 85 8.58 5.15 15.12
CA PRO A 85 8.38 4.72 16.51
C PRO A 85 7.09 3.90 16.73
N SER A 86 6.21 3.82 15.73
CA SER A 86 4.94 3.10 15.84
C SER A 86 4.57 2.45 14.51
N GLN A 87 3.95 1.28 14.57
CA GLN A 87 3.46 0.55 13.39
C GLN A 87 1.99 0.84 13.07
N ILE A 88 1.54 2.02 13.46
CA ILE A 88 0.19 2.50 13.22
C ILE A 88 0.23 3.35 11.96
N TRP A 89 -0.50 2.91 10.94
CA TRP A 89 -0.50 3.53 9.62
C TRP A 89 -1.82 4.21 9.33
N LEU A 90 -1.72 5.32 8.59
CA LEU A 90 -2.84 6.17 8.30
C LEU A 90 -2.67 6.81 6.92
N THR A 91 -3.76 6.86 6.15
CA THR A 91 -3.75 7.62 4.89
C THR A 91 -3.86 9.12 5.17
N TYR A 92 -3.38 9.95 4.24
CA TYR A 92 -3.49 11.42 4.36
C TYR A 92 -4.95 11.90 4.55
N ARG A 93 -5.90 11.28 3.84
CA ARG A 93 -7.33 11.62 3.96
C ARG A 93 -7.86 11.30 5.35
N GLN A 94 -7.44 10.18 5.94
CA GLN A 94 -7.77 9.80 7.30
C GLN A 94 -7.14 10.75 8.34
N ALA A 95 -5.90 11.20 8.14
CA ALA A 95 -5.28 12.23 9.00
C ALA A 95 -6.13 13.49 9.03
N LYS A 96 -6.48 13.97 7.83
CA LYS A 96 -7.25 15.19 7.65
C LYS A 96 -8.64 15.09 8.28
N SER A 97 -9.31 13.93 8.16
CA SER A 97 -10.62 13.73 8.81
C SER A 97 -10.56 13.73 10.33
N LEU A 98 -9.42 13.34 10.91
CA LEU A 98 -9.17 13.37 12.35
C LEU A 98 -8.66 14.74 12.84
N GLY A 99 -8.60 15.75 11.96
CA GLY A 99 -8.08 17.08 12.27
C GLY A 99 -6.55 17.17 12.33
N GLY A 100 -5.85 16.09 11.96
CA GLY A 100 -4.39 16.04 11.87
C GLY A 100 -3.87 16.42 10.47
N ASN A 101 -2.59 16.75 10.39
CA ASN A 101 -1.91 16.96 9.11
C ASN A 101 -0.57 16.20 9.09
N VAL A 102 -0.19 15.70 7.92
CA VAL A 102 1.12 15.07 7.72
C VAL A 102 2.20 16.16 7.72
N ARG A 103 3.33 15.88 8.37
CA ARG A 103 4.46 16.82 8.43
C ARG A 103 4.99 17.09 7.02
N LYS A 104 5.32 18.34 6.74
CA LYS A 104 5.84 18.74 5.44
C LYS A 104 7.17 18.04 5.16
N GLY A 105 7.25 17.33 4.04
CA GLY A 105 8.44 16.58 3.62
C GLY A 105 8.33 15.07 3.81
N GLU A 106 7.37 14.59 4.59
CA GLU A 106 7.12 13.15 4.73
C GLU A 106 6.48 12.59 3.46
N ARG A 107 6.94 11.40 3.06
CA ARG A 107 6.38 10.63 1.95
C ARG A 107 5.69 9.39 2.48
N GLY A 108 4.49 9.12 1.99
CA GLY A 108 3.75 7.92 2.33
C GLY A 108 4.38 6.67 1.71
N GLU A 109 4.06 5.51 2.30
CA GLU A 109 4.45 4.22 1.75
C GLU A 109 3.43 3.68 0.75
N ILE A 110 3.94 2.99 -0.26
CA ILE A 110 3.12 2.31 -1.25
C ILE A 110 2.65 0.98 -0.65
N ILE A 111 1.34 0.75 -0.67
CA ILE A 111 0.73 -0.51 -0.23
C ILE A 111 -0.08 -1.10 -1.38
N CYS A 112 -0.13 -2.42 -1.44
CA CYS A 112 -0.90 -3.16 -2.43
C CYS A 112 -2.29 -3.48 -1.87
N TYR A 113 -3.34 -3.00 -2.55
CA TYR A 113 -4.72 -3.40 -2.27
C TYR A 113 -5.31 -4.04 -3.51
N ALA A 114 -5.57 -5.35 -3.41
CA ALA A 114 -6.26 -6.10 -4.44
C ALA A 114 -7.67 -6.42 -3.94
N ASP A 115 -8.67 -5.83 -4.58
CA ASP A 115 -10.07 -6.19 -4.40
C ASP A 115 -10.73 -6.34 -5.77
N ARG A 116 -11.79 -7.15 -5.86
CA ARG A 116 -12.58 -7.28 -7.07
C ARG A 116 -13.36 -5.99 -7.26
N PHE A 117 -12.92 -5.19 -8.23
CA PHE A 117 -13.61 -3.96 -8.59
C PHE A 117 -14.94 -4.29 -9.27
N VAL A 118 -16.04 -4.30 -8.51
CA VAL A 118 -17.39 -4.37 -9.09
C VAL A 118 -17.74 -2.98 -9.60
N THR A 119 -17.80 -2.83 -10.92
CA THR A 119 -18.22 -1.59 -11.58
C THR A 119 -19.62 -1.19 -11.12
N LYS A 120 -19.81 0.11 -10.80
CA LYS A 120 -21.11 0.66 -10.34
C LYS A 120 -22.27 0.38 -11.31
N ASP A 121 -21.98 0.13 -12.60
CA ASP A 121 -22.98 -0.20 -13.63
C ASP A 121 -23.66 -1.56 -13.38
N GLU A 122 -23.01 -2.51 -12.69
CA GLU A 122 -23.61 -3.83 -12.41
C GLU A 122 -24.45 -3.85 -11.12
N LYS A 123 -24.24 -2.92 -10.20
CA LYS A 123 -25.04 -2.84 -8.95
C LYS A 123 -26.49 -2.43 -9.18
N GLN A 124 -26.81 -1.88 -10.36
CA GLN A 124 -28.15 -1.40 -10.68
C GLN A 124 -29.00 -2.43 -11.45
N ASN A 125 -28.39 -3.51 -11.95
CA ASN A 125 -29.06 -4.61 -12.66
C ASN A 125 -29.27 -5.87 -11.80
N ALA A 126 -28.97 -5.80 -10.50
CA ALA A 126 -29.10 -6.92 -9.55
C ALA A 126 -30.24 -6.69 -8.53
N ILE A 127 -31.31 -6.01 -8.94
CA ILE A 127 -32.58 -5.91 -8.20
C ILE A 127 -33.71 -6.35 -9.13
#